data_AF-A0A8M1GBZ6-F1
#
_entry.id   AF-A0A8M1GBZ6-F1
#
_cell.length_a   1.000
_cell.length_b   1.000
_cell.length_c   1.000
_cell.angle_alpha   90.00
_cell.angle_beta   90.00
_cell.angle_gamma   90.00
#
_symmetry.space_group_name_H-M   'P 1'
#
loop_
_entity.id
_entity.type
_entity.pdbx_description
1 polymer ?
#
loop_
_entity_poly.entity_id
_entity_poly.type
_entity_poly.pdbx_seq_one_letter_code
_entity_poly.pdbx_strand_id
1 'polypeptide(L)'
;MNHLRENGIVHRDIKPGNIMRVIGEDGQSVYKLTDFGAARELEDDEQFVSLYGTEEYLHPDMYERAVLRKDHQKKYGATVDLWSIGVTFYHAATGSLPFRPFEGPRRNKEVMYKIITGKPSGAISGVQKAENGPIDWSGDMPISCSLSRGLQVLLTPVLANILEADQEKCWGFDQFFAETSDILHRMTIHVFSLQQMTAHKIYIHSYNTATVFHELVYKQTKIISSNQELIYEGRRLVIEPGRLAQHFPKTTEEDPIFVVSREPLSTIGLIYEKISLPKVHPRYDLDGDASMAKAITGVVCYACKIASTLLLYQELMRKGIRWLIELVKDDYNETVHKKTEVVITLDFCIRNIEKTVKVYEKLMKINLEAAELGEISDIHTKLLRLSSSQGTIETSLQDIESKLSPGGLLADTWAHQEGTHPKDRHVEKLQVLLNCITEIYYQFKKDKAERRLAYNEEQIHKFDKQKLYYHATKAMTHFTEECVKKYEAFLDKSEEWMRKMLHLRKQLLSLTSQCFDIEEEVSKYQDYTNELQETLPQKMFAASSGIKHTMTPIYPCSNTLVEMTLGMKKLKEEMEGVVKELAENNHILERFGSLTMDGGLRNVDCL
;
A
#
# COMPACT_ATOMS: atom_id res chain seq x y z
N MET A 1 2.86 19.24 27.62
CA MET A 1 3.35 18.31 28.66
C MET A 1 4.84 18.44 28.85
N ASN A 2 5.71 18.19 27.86
CA ASN A 2 7.17 18.34 28.04
C ASN A 2 7.55 19.71 28.62
N HIS A 3 7.01 20.79 28.05
CA HIS A 3 7.20 22.14 28.57
C HIS A 3 6.76 22.33 30.04
N LEU A 4 5.69 21.66 30.50
CA LEU A 4 5.28 21.76 31.91
C LEU A 4 6.31 21.07 32.82
N ARG A 5 6.79 19.89 32.41
CA ARG A 5 7.80 19.14 33.15
C ARG A 5 9.15 19.86 33.19
N GLU A 6 9.59 20.46 32.10
CA GLU A 6 10.82 21.28 32.07
C GLU A 6 10.77 22.46 33.05
N ASN A 7 9.57 22.90 33.44
CA ASN A 7 9.34 23.95 34.43
C ASN A 7 8.93 23.39 35.81
N GLY A 8 9.01 22.07 36.03
CA GLY A 8 8.66 21.43 37.31
C GLY A 8 7.16 21.46 37.66
N ILE A 9 6.28 21.55 36.66
CA ILE A 9 4.82 21.66 36.85
C ILE A 9 4.11 20.38 36.43
N VAL A 10 3.29 19.82 37.34
CA VAL A 10 2.36 18.71 37.07
C VAL A 10 0.93 19.25 37.03
N HIS A 11 0.14 18.87 36.01
CA HIS A 11 -1.17 19.46 35.77
C HIS A 11 -2.30 18.80 36.58
N ARG A 12 -2.28 17.46 36.71
CA ARG A 12 -3.21 16.63 37.51
C ARG A 12 -4.68 16.59 37.08
N ASP A 13 -5.06 17.25 35.98
CA ASP A 13 -6.43 17.20 35.43
C ASP A 13 -6.41 17.29 33.90
N ILE A 14 -5.52 16.52 33.26
CA ILE A 14 -5.49 16.41 31.80
C ILE A 14 -6.73 15.66 31.32
N LYS A 15 -7.55 16.34 30.52
CA LYS A 15 -8.78 15.80 29.93
C LYS A 15 -9.15 16.59 28.68
N PRO A 16 -10.02 16.08 27.79
CA PRO A 16 -10.44 16.80 26.60
C PRO A 16 -10.99 18.21 26.86
N GLY A 17 -11.67 18.43 28.00
CA GLY A 17 -12.18 19.75 28.39
C GLY A 17 -11.12 20.82 28.69
N ASN A 18 -9.89 20.40 29.00
CA ASN A 18 -8.76 21.28 29.33
C ASN A 18 -7.75 21.38 28.16
N ILE A 19 -8.10 20.83 26.99
CA ILE A 19 -7.31 20.91 25.76
C ILE A 19 -8.06 21.78 24.76
N MET A 20 -7.69 23.04 24.70
CA MET A 20 -8.29 24.04 23.81
C MET A 20 -7.82 23.83 22.38
N ARG A 21 -8.72 24.01 21.42
CA ARG A 21 -8.41 23.99 19.99
C ARG A 21 -8.44 25.41 19.43
N VAL A 22 -7.35 25.84 18.81
CA VAL A 22 -7.29 27.07 18.00
C VAL A 22 -6.91 26.72 16.56
N ILE A 23 -7.28 27.57 15.60
CA ILE A 23 -6.86 27.43 14.21
C ILE A 23 -5.55 28.20 14.03
N GLY A 24 -4.51 27.52 13.56
CA GLY A 24 -3.22 28.11 13.24
C GLY A 24 -3.27 28.94 11.96
N GLU A 25 -2.19 29.66 11.69
CA GLU A 25 -2.08 30.56 10.53
C GLU A 25 -2.14 29.80 9.19
N ASP A 26 -1.76 28.51 9.19
CA ASP A 26 -1.82 27.59 8.06
C ASP A 26 -3.15 26.82 7.94
N GLY A 27 -4.13 27.12 8.82
CA GLY A 27 -5.42 26.43 8.89
C GLY A 27 -5.40 25.12 9.68
N GLN A 28 -4.25 24.63 10.13
CA GLN A 28 -4.17 23.43 10.97
C GLN A 28 -4.65 23.70 12.39
N SER A 29 -5.09 22.66 13.10
CA SER A 29 -5.52 22.80 14.50
C SER A 29 -4.30 22.79 15.43
N VAL A 30 -4.16 23.82 16.27
CA VAL A 30 -3.18 23.88 17.35
C VAL A 30 -3.89 23.63 18.67
N TYR A 31 -3.42 22.65 19.44
CA TYR A 31 -4.00 22.28 20.72
C TYR A 31 -3.18 22.87 21.88
N LYS A 32 -3.85 23.51 22.84
CA LYS A 32 -3.22 24.19 23.99
C LYS A 32 -3.83 23.72 25.31
N LEU A 33 -2.98 23.51 26.32
CA LEU A 33 -3.43 23.18 27.67
C LEU A 33 -3.90 24.45 28.40
N THR A 34 -4.91 24.29 29.25
CA THR A 34 -5.46 25.34 30.11
C THR A 34 -5.98 24.75 31.43
N ASP A 35 -6.46 25.61 32.32
CA ASP A 35 -7.06 25.25 33.61
C ASP A 35 -6.08 24.55 34.57
N PHE A 36 -5.04 25.31 34.94
CA PHE A 36 -4.02 24.91 35.92
C PHE A 36 -4.49 25.05 37.37
N GLY A 37 -5.80 25.16 37.64
CA GLY A 37 -6.34 25.26 39.00
C GLY A 37 -6.04 24.03 39.86
N ALA A 38 -5.82 22.89 39.21
CA ALA A 38 -5.35 21.65 39.83
C ALA A 38 -3.83 21.45 39.70
N ALA A 39 -3.04 22.37 39.15
CA ALA A 39 -1.61 22.17 38.96
C ALA A 39 -0.80 22.32 40.26
N ARG A 40 0.43 21.80 40.28
CA ARG A 40 1.36 21.94 41.40
C ARG A 40 2.81 21.87 40.91
N GLU A 41 3.68 22.64 41.54
CA GLU A 41 5.14 22.47 41.42
C GLU A 41 5.57 21.21 42.17
N LEU A 42 6.17 20.27 41.44
CA LEU A 42 6.65 18.99 41.97
C LEU A 42 7.98 18.67 41.29
N GLU A 43 8.98 18.32 42.08
CA GLU A 43 10.19 17.67 41.59
C GLU A 43 9.85 16.23 41.13
N ASP A 44 10.67 15.65 40.23
CA ASP A 44 10.33 14.38 39.54
C ASP A 44 10.07 13.19 40.49
N ASP A 45 10.65 13.19 41.69
CA ASP A 45 10.49 12.19 42.75
C ASP A 45 9.56 12.64 43.90
N GLU A 46 9.04 13.88 43.85
CA GLU A 46 8.19 14.43 44.90
C GLU A 46 6.76 13.87 44.82
N GLN A 47 6.23 13.55 46.00
CA GLN A 47 4.96 12.87 46.17
C GLN A 47 3.92 13.73 46.89
N PHE A 48 2.65 13.75 46.44
CA PHE A 48 1.60 14.63 46.98
C PHE A 48 0.33 13.92 47.50
N VAL A 49 -0.57 14.69 48.12
CA VAL A 49 -1.73 14.22 48.92
C VAL A 49 -3.07 14.91 48.55
N SER A 50 -3.09 16.03 47.83
CA SER A 50 -4.32 16.80 47.52
C SER A 50 -5.22 16.18 46.44
N LEU A 51 -6.54 16.38 46.52
CA LEU A 51 -7.55 15.74 45.65
C LEU A 51 -8.20 16.72 44.67
N TYR A 52 -7.95 16.53 43.38
CA TYR A 52 -8.58 17.26 42.27
C TYR A 52 -8.69 16.33 41.05
N GLY A 53 -9.65 16.58 40.16
CA GLY A 53 -9.71 15.97 38.82
C GLY A 53 -11.08 15.39 38.44
N THR A 54 -11.17 14.86 37.22
CA THR A 54 -12.43 14.40 36.61
C THR A 54 -12.52 12.87 36.61
N GLU A 55 -13.58 12.31 37.25
CA GLU A 55 -13.71 10.89 37.63
C GLU A 55 -13.24 9.89 36.55
N GLU A 56 -13.57 10.12 35.28
CA GLU A 56 -13.28 9.20 34.18
C GLU A 56 -11.81 9.17 33.73
N TYR A 57 -11.01 10.16 34.11
CA TYR A 57 -9.62 10.35 33.66
C TYR A 57 -8.60 10.22 34.80
N LEU A 58 -9.08 9.99 36.03
CA LEU A 58 -8.22 9.87 37.21
C LEU A 58 -7.46 8.55 37.22
N HIS A 59 -6.20 8.63 37.67
CA HIS A 59 -5.39 7.46 38.02
C HIS A 59 -6.08 6.60 39.09
N PRO A 60 -5.95 5.26 39.09
CA PRO A 60 -6.61 4.36 40.05
C PRO A 60 -6.45 4.76 41.52
N ASP A 61 -5.21 5.03 41.93
CA ASP A 61 -4.93 5.42 43.32
C ASP A 61 -5.56 6.80 43.68
N MET A 62 -5.71 7.71 42.72
CA MET A 62 -6.40 9.00 42.93
C MET A 62 -7.91 8.81 42.95
N TYR A 63 -8.43 7.91 42.13
CA TYR A 63 -9.86 7.57 42.08
C TYR A 63 -10.32 6.97 43.42
N GLU A 64 -9.55 6.04 44.00
CA GLU A 64 -9.88 5.45 45.30
C GLU A 64 -10.08 6.50 46.39
N ARG A 65 -9.19 7.50 46.42
CA ARG A 65 -9.22 8.52 47.45
C ARG A 65 -10.22 9.64 47.16
N ALA A 66 -10.27 10.15 45.92
CA ALA A 66 -11.12 11.27 45.53
C ALA A 66 -12.60 10.86 45.41
N VAL A 67 -12.86 9.66 44.87
CA VAL A 67 -14.21 9.22 44.50
C VAL A 67 -14.79 8.27 45.54
N LEU A 68 -14.03 7.26 45.99
CA LEU A 68 -14.50 6.31 47.01
C LEU A 68 -14.27 6.79 48.45
N ARG A 69 -13.54 7.90 48.65
CA ARG A 69 -13.22 8.49 49.97
C ARG A 69 -12.61 7.48 50.97
N LYS A 70 -11.81 6.55 50.46
CA LYS A 70 -11.07 5.60 51.30
C LYS A 70 -9.74 6.21 51.73
N ASP A 71 -9.38 6.00 52.99
CA ASP A 71 -8.05 6.37 53.47
C ASP A 71 -7.01 5.44 52.85
N HIS A 72 -6.11 6.02 52.05
CA HIS A 72 -5.01 5.30 51.43
C HIS A 72 -3.72 6.10 51.65
N GLN A 73 -2.66 5.40 52.10
CA GLN A 73 -1.38 6.01 52.46
C GLN A 73 -0.42 6.16 51.26
N LYS A 74 -0.77 5.65 50.07
CA LYS A 74 0.06 5.84 48.88
C LYS A 74 0.02 7.31 48.47
N LYS A 75 1.21 7.86 48.27
CA LYS A 75 1.37 9.20 47.73
C LYS A 75 1.55 9.12 46.22
N TYR A 76 1.21 10.19 45.52
CA TYR A 76 1.15 10.24 44.06
C TYR A 76 2.36 10.97 43.49
N GLY A 77 2.98 10.43 42.44
CA GLY A 77 4.06 11.08 41.69
C GLY A 77 3.59 11.72 40.39
N ALA A 78 4.52 12.22 39.58
CA ALA A 78 4.23 12.88 38.31
C ALA A 78 3.56 11.94 37.26
N THR A 79 3.70 10.62 37.40
CA THR A 79 3.14 9.60 36.48
C THR A 79 1.61 9.57 36.40
N VAL A 80 0.90 10.22 37.34
CA VAL A 80 -0.55 10.38 37.29
C VAL A 80 -1.01 11.06 35.98
N ASP A 81 -0.27 12.06 35.51
CA ASP A 81 -0.62 12.76 34.28
C ASP A 81 -0.54 11.84 33.05
N LEU A 82 0.35 10.84 33.06
CA LEU A 82 0.46 9.86 31.98
C LEU A 82 -0.79 8.99 31.86
N TRP A 83 -1.41 8.61 32.97
CA TRP A 83 -2.70 7.90 32.95
C TRP A 83 -3.79 8.75 32.32
N SER A 84 -3.94 10.00 32.77
CA SER A 84 -4.95 10.92 32.25
C SER A 84 -4.74 11.23 30.75
N ILE A 85 -3.48 11.33 30.31
CA ILE A 85 -3.10 11.41 28.89
C ILE A 85 -3.50 10.14 28.15
N GLY A 86 -3.21 8.95 28.69
CA GLY A 86 -3.56 7.67 28.07
C GLY A 86 -5.06 7.51 27.85
N VAL A 87 -5.86 7.85 28.88
CA VAL A 87 -7.34 7.84 28.77
C VAL A 87 -7.79 8.84 27.71
N THR A 88 -7.18 10.03 27.66
CA THR A 88 -7.49 11.07 26.68
C THR A 88 -7.14 10.66 25.25
N PHE A 89 -5.97 10.05 25.03
CA PHE A 89 -5.55 9.54 23.72
C PHE A 89 -6.45 8.41 23.23
N TYR A 90 -6.79 7.46 24.11
CA TYR A 90 -7.75 6.41 23.76
C TYR A 90 -9.12 6.99 23.39
N HIS A 91 -9.60 7.98 24.16
CA HIS A 91 -10.87 8.63 23.88
C HIS A 91 -10.85 9.40 22.54
N ALA A 92 -9.75 10.10 22.24
CA ALA A 92 -9.59 10.77 20.95
C ALA A 92 -9.52 9.78 19.77
N ALA A 93 -8.84 8.64 19.96
CA ALA A 93 -8.68 7.62 18.91
C ALA A 93 -9.98 6.86 18.60
N THR A 94 -10.81 6.61 19.62
CA THR A 94 -11.97 5.69 19.51
C THR A 94 -13.33 6.35 19.69
N GLY A 95 -13.38 7.60 20.17
CA GLY A 95 -14.61 8.28 20.55
C GLY A 95 -15.30 7.71 21.80
N SER A 96 -14.67 6.76 22.50
CA SER A 96 -15.19 6.12 23.72
C SER A 96 -14.13 6.11 24.82
N LEU A 97 -14.57 6.09 26.08
CA LEU A 97 -13.65 5.87 27.20
C LEU A 97 -13.11 4.41 27.20
N PRO A 98 -11.85 4.19 27.63
CA PRO A 98 -11.24 2.86 27.66
C PRO A 98 -11.87 1.93 28.69
N PHE A 99 -12.28 2.47 29.85
CA PHE A 99 -12.82 1.70 30.97
C PHE A 99 -14.29 2.06 31.17
N ARG A 100 -15.18 1.09 30.98
CA ARG A 100 -16.64 1.32 30.96
C ARG A 100 -17.37 0.24 31.73
N PRO A 101 -17.82 0.51 32.98
CA PRO A 101 -18.78 -0.36 33.64
C PRO A 101 -20.16 -0.26 32.94
N PHE A 102 -21.00 -1.27 33.14
CA PHE A 102 -22.38 -1.23 32.66
C PHE A 102 -23.12 -0.06 33.34
N GLU A 103 -24.00 0.62 32.60
CA GLU A 103 -24.66 1.89 32.96
C GLU A 103 -23.76 3.13 33.13
N GLY A 104 -22.45 2.98 33.00
CA GLY A 104 -21.50 4.09 32.91
C GLY A 104 -20.72 4.41 34.20
N PRO A 105 -19.56 5.08 34.05
CA PRO A 105 -18.53 5.18 35.09
C PRO A 105 -18.96 5.96 36.34
N ARG A 106 -19.89 6.92 36.20
CA ARG A 106 -20.39 7.73 37.33
C ARG A 106 -21.42 7.02 38.18
N ARG A 107 -22.19 6.09 37.59
CA ARG A 107 -23.25 5.35 38.29
C ARG A 107 -22.67 4.16 39.04
N ASN A 108 -21.64 3.53 38.50
CA ASN A 108 -21.09 2.30 39.05
C ASN A 108 -19.60 2.47 39.42
N LYS A 109 -19.36 3.27 40.47
CA LYS A 109 -18.02 3.72 40.90
C LYS A 109 -17.16 2.58 41.43
N GLU A 110 -17.78 1.63 42.12
CA GLU A 110 -17.11 0.45 42.66
C GLU A 110 -16.65 -0.49 41.55
N VAL A 111 -17.48 -0.71 40.53
CA VAL A 111 -17.08 -1.52 39.36
C VAL A 111 -16.04 -0.78 38.53
N MET A 112 -16.17 0.54 38.36
CA MET A 112 -15.12 1.34 37.71
C MET A 112 -13.76 1.15 38.40
N TYR A 113 -13.74 1.23 39.74
CA TYR A 113 -12.52 1.01 40.52
C TYR A 113 -11.96 -0.42 40.34
N LYS A 114 -12.84 -1.44 40.35
CA LYS A 114 -12.44 -2.84 40.07
C LYS A 114 -11.84 -3.01 38.68
N ILE A 115 -12.38 -2.32 37.67
CA ILE A 115 -11.83 -2.33 36.30
C ILE A 115 -10.43 -1.72 36.33
N ILE A 116 -10.28 -0.47 36.75
CA ILE A 116 -9.00 0.23 36.59
C ILE A 116 -7.87 -0.33 37.47
N THR A 117 -8.18 -1.03 38.57
CA THR A 117 -7.19 -1.72 39.42
C THR A 117 -6.95 -3.19 39.05
N GLY A 118 -7.99 -3.89 38.58
CA GLY A 118 -7.93 -5.30 38.18
C GLY A 118 -7.52 -5.52 36.72
N LYS A 119 -7.15 -4.45 36.01
CA LYS A 119 -6.74 -4.48 34.61
C LYS A 119 -5.42 -5.27 34.45
N PRO A 120 -5.36 -6.27 33.55
CA PRO A 120 -4.11 -6.96 33.27
C PRO A 120 -3.13 -6.05 32.51
N SER A 121 -1.83 -6.23 32.74
CA SER A 121 -0.79 -5.52 31.97
C SER A 121 -0.93 -5.80 30.48
N GLY A 122 -0.74 -4.77 29.65
CA GLY A 122 -0.94 -4.85 28.19
C GLY A 122 -2.38 -4.57 27.72
N ALA A 123 -3.40 -4.65 28.58
CA ALA A 123 -4.76 -4.25 28.21
C ALA A 123 -4.91 -2.71 28.21
N ILE A 124 -5.52 -2.18 27.14
CA ILE A 124 -5.77 -0.74 26.96
C ILE A 124 -7.24 -0.37 27.16
N SER A 125 -8.13 -1.36 27.24
CA SER A 125 -9.56 -1.16 27.52
C SER A 125 -10.17 -2.30 28.32
N GLY A 126 -11.22 -1.99 29.07
CA GLY A 126 -12.00 -2.93 29.87
C GLY A 126 -13.47 -2.52 29.86
N VAL A 127 -14.33 -3.34 29.24
CA VAL A 127 -15.74 -2.99 29.01
C VAL A 127 -16.66 -4.06 29.60
N GLN A 128 -17.61 -3.65 30.43
CA GLN A 128 -18.66 -4.52 30.93
C GLN A 128 -19.93 -4.36 30.08
N LYS A 129 -20.32 -5.41 29.35
CA LYS A 129 -21.43 -5.34 28.37
C LYS A 129 -22.81 -5.54 28.97
N ALA A 130 -22.92 -6.24 30.10
CA ALA A 130 -24.18 -6.56 30.76
C ALA A 130 -24.09 -6.26 32.26
N GLU A 131 -25.24 -6.01 32.88
CA GLU A 131 -25.33 -5.78 34.32
C GLU A 131 -24.71 -6.94 35.09
N ASN A 132 -23.76 -6.64 35.99
CA ASN A 132 -23.01 -7.64 36.77
C ASN A 132 -22.28 -8.72 35.93
N GLY A 133 -22.12 -8.50 34.62
CA GLY A 133 -21.39 -9.40 33.73
C GLY A 133 -19.86 -9.29 33.87
N PRO A 134 -19.11 -10.14 33.16
CA PRO A 134 -17.65 -10.08 33.13
C PRO A 134 -17.15 -8.79 32.46
N ILE A 135 -15.87 -8.48 32.70
CA ILE A 135 -15.16 -7.38 32.04
C ILE A 135 -14.43 -7.95 30.83
N ASP A 136 -14.75 -7.45 29.64
CA ASP A 136 -14.05 -7.79 28.41
C ASP A 136 -12.80 -6.92 28.29
N TRP A 137 -11.63 -7.54 28.45
CA TRP A 137 -10.33 -6.89 28.31
C TRP A 137 -9.84 -6.95 26.86
N SER A 138 -9.25 -5.86 26.36
CA SER A 138 -8.59 -5.83 25.05
C SER A 138 -7.30 -5.03 25.09
N GLY A 139 -6.26 -5.58 24.44
CA GLY A 139 -5.00 -4.89 24.13
C GLY A 139 -5.03 -4.19 22.76
N ASP A 140 -6.05 -4.42 21.94
CA ASP A 140 -6.19 -3.81 20.62
C ASP A 140 -7.26 -2.69 20.61
N MET A 141 -7.11 -1.80 19.63
CA MET A 141 -8.13 -0.81 19.28
C MET A 141 -9.40 -1.50 18.75
N PRO A 142 -10.60 -0.95 19.01
CA PRO A 142 -11.84 -1.50 18.45
C PRO A 142 -11.87 -1.39 16.92
N ILE A 143 -12.65 -2.25 16.26
CA ILE A 143 -12.77 -2.27 14.79
C ILE A 143 -13.35 -0.95 14.25
N SER A 144 -14.19 -0.26 15.02
CA SER A 144 -14.69 1.09 14.70
C SER A 144 -13.64 2.20 14.79
N CYS A 145 -12.43 1.91 15.28
CA CYS A 145 -11.33 2.87 15.31
C CYS A 145 -10.88 3.22 13.88
N SER A 146 -10.77 4.52 13.62
CA SER A 146 -10.46 5.00 12.27
C SER A 146 -8.98 5.28 12.01
N LEU A 147 -8.12 5.03 12.99
CA LEU A 147 -6.68 5.09 12.79
C LEU A 147 -6.24 3.92 11.90
N SER A 148 -5.29 4.18 11.00
CA SER A 148 -4.71 3.13 10.17
C SER A 148 -4.03 2.05 11.02
N ARG A 149 -3.99 0.80 10.53
CA ARG A 149 -3.34 -0.30 11.28
C ARG A 149 -1.87 0.02 11.57
N GLY A 150 -1.17 0.68 10.65
CA GLY A 150 0.21 1.15 10.86
C GLY A 150 0.36 2.04 12.10
N LEU A 151 -0.55 2.99 12.30
CA LEU A 151 -0.53 3.86 13.48
C LEU A 151 -0.99 3.14 14.75
N GLN A 152 -1.97 2.24 14.66
CA GLN A 152 -2.40 1.44 15.81
C GLN A 152 -1.25 0.60 16.39
N VAL A 153 -0.43 -0.01 15.54
CA VAL A 153 0.75 -0.79 15.96
C VAL A 153 1.75 0.05 16.75
N LEU A 154 1.89 1.34 16.42
CA LEU A 154 2.78 2.26 17.12
C LEU A 154 2.14 2.84 18.40
N LEU A 155 0.85 3.16 18.37
CA LEU A 155 0.16 3.83 19.47
C LEU A 155 -0.25 2.87 20.60
N THR A 156 -0.64 1.64 20.29
CA THR A 156 -1.09 0.66 21.28
C THR A 156 -0.04 0.37 22.36
N PRO A 157 1.25 0.14 22.03
CA PRO A 157 2.30 -0.01 23.05
C PRO A 157 2.42 1.20 23.97
N VAL A 158 2.34 2.44 23.44
CA VAL A 158 2.36 3.66 24.26
C VAL A 158 1.20 3.65 25.25
N LEU A 159 -0.02 3.39 24.78
CA LEU A 159 -1.21 3.33 25.64
C LEU A 159 -1.10 2.25 26.71
N ALA A 160 -0.65 1.05 26.35
CA ALA A 160 -0.54 -0.08 27.26
C ALA A 160 0.43 0.18 28.43
N ASN A 161 1.50 0.93 28.17
CA ASN A 161 2.53 1.22 29.18
C ASN A 161 2.26 2.47 30.03
N ILE A 162 1.43 3.41 29.55
CA ILE A 162 1.01 4.59 30.36
C ILE A 162 -0.33 4.40 31.05
N LEU A 163 -1.17 3.48 30.56
CA LEU A 163 -2.35 2.98 31.26
C LEU A 163 -1.97 1.80 32.14
N GLU A 164 -0.93 1.94 32.96
CA GLU A 164 -0.50 0.94 33.92
C GLU A 164 -0.75 1.43 35.36
N ALA A 165 -1.40 0.60 36.16
CA ALA A 165 -1.77 0.95 37.54
C ALA A 165 -0.59 0.74 38.51
N ASP A 166 0.31 -0.17 38.16
CA ASP A 166 1.55 -0.45 38.88
C ASP A 166 2.64 0.54 38.45
N GLN A 167 3.01 1.46 39.34
CA GLN A 167 3.97 2.52 39.04
C GLN A 167 5.37 1.98 38.70
N GLU A 168 5.75 0.79 39.16
CA GLU A 168 7.05 0.19 38.83
C GLU A 168 7.11 -0.31 37.37
N LYS A 169 5.95 -0.63 36.79
CA LYS A 169 5.82 -1.11 35.40
C LYS A 169 5.42 0.00 34.43
N CYS A 170 4.89 1.10 34.95
CA CYS A 170 4.50 2.27 34.16
C CYS A 170 5.73 2.95 33.57
N TRP A 171 5.61 3.47 32.35
CA TRP A 171 6.67 4.29 31.76
C TRP A 171 6.85 5.61 32.52
N GLY A 172 8.10 6.05 32.60
CA GLY A 172 8.44 7.42 32.98
C GLY A 172 8.26 8.40 31.81
N PHE A 173 8.32 9.71 32.12
CA PHE A 173 8.15 10.76 31.11
C PHE A 173 9.20 10.74 30.00
N ASP A 174 10.46 10.46 30.32
CA ASP A 174 11.54 10.47 29.32
C ASP A 174 11.30 9.39 28.25
N GLN A 175 10.92 8.19 28.67
CA GLN A 175 10.54 7.12 27.76
C GLN A 175 9.28 7.46 26.97
N PHE A 176 8.24 7.98 27.63
CA PHE A 176 7.02 8.43 26.95
C PHE A 176 7.30 9.48 25.87
N PHE A 177 8.12 10.49 26.16
CA PHE A 177 8.48 11.53 25.19
C PHE A 177 9.36 11.00 24.07
N ALA A 178 10.31 10.10 24.34
CA ALA A 178 11.11 9.46 23.31
C ALA A 178 10.25 8.66 22.32
N GLU A 179 9.36 7.81 22.85
CA GLU A 179 8.50 6.93 22.05
C GLU A 179 7.44 7.71 21.26
N THR A 180 6.80 8.72 21.88
CA THR A 180 5.85 9.57 21.15
C THR A 180 6.54 10.46 20.11
N SER A 181 7.75 10.96 20.41
CA SER A 181 8.55 11.69 19.43
C SER A 181 8.96 10.81 18.25
N ASP A 182 9.34 9.55 18.48
CA ASP A 182 9.63 8.61 17.39
C ASP A 182 8.44 8.50 16.42
N ILE A 183 7.21 8.38 16.94
CA ILE A 183 6.00 8.31 16.12
C ILE A 183 5.78 9.60 15.32
N LEU A 184 5.96 10.77 15.96
CA LEU A 184 5.71 12.08 15.36
C LEU A 184 6.75 12.48 14.29
N HIS A 185 7.98 11.99 14.38
CA HIS A 185 9.04 12.27 13.39
C HIS A 185 8.98 11.38 12.13
N ARG A 186 8.09 10.38 12.11
CA ARG A 186 7.90 9.52 10.94
C ARG A 186 7.08 10.23 9.86
N MET A 187 7.51 10.09 8.62
CA MET A 187 6.68 10.41 7.46
C MET A 187 5.75 9.25 7.13
N THR A 188 4.70 9.53 6.34
CA THR A 188 3.74 8.53 5.90
C THR A 188 3.90 8.24 4.41
N ILE A 189 3.99 6.96 4.05
CA ILE A 189 3.94 6.48 2.66
C ILE A 189 2.67 5.64 2.50
N HIS A 190 1.88 5.94 1.47
CA HIS A 190 0.63 5.25 1.18
C HIS A 190 0.88 4.08 0.24
N VAL A 191 0.47 2.89 0.66
CA VAL A 191 0.63 1.64 -0.10
C VAL A 191 -0.72 0.96 -0.23
N PHE A 192 -1.04 0.44 -1.42
CA PHE A 192 -2.26 -0.33 -1.66
C PHE A 192 -1.94 -1.75 -2.13
N SER A 193 -2.36 -2.76 -1.37
CA SER A 193 -2.20 -4.17 -1.74
C SER A 193 -3.31 -4.57 -2.70
N LEU A 194 -2.96 -4.75 -3.98
CA LEU A 194 -3.97 -4.98 -5.03
C LEU A 194 -4.66 -6.34 -4.89
N GLN A 195 -3.91 -7.37 -4.47
CA GLN A 195 -4.46 -8.72 -4.28
C GLN A 195 -5.35 -8.83 -3.04
N GLN A 196 -5.03 -8.10 -1.97
CA GLN A 196 -5.80 -8.12 -0.73
C GLN A 196 -6.94 -7.10 -0.74
N MET A 197 -6.91 -6.12 -1.66
CA MET A 197 -7.81 -4.97 -1.71
C MET A 197 -7.78 -4.17 -0.39
N THR A 198 -6.57 -3.86 0.09
CA THR A 198 -6.34 -3.16 1.37
C THR A 198 -5.39 -1.98 1.23
N ALA A 199 -5.76 -0.85 1.84
CA ALA A 199 -4.91 0.34 1.92
C ALA A 199 -4.09 0.35 3.22
N HIS A 200 -2.84 0.78 3.12
CA HIS A 200 -1.85 0.77 4.19
C HIS A 200 -1.16 2.13 4.29
N LYS A 201 -0.99 2.60 5.53
CA LYS A 201 -0.11 3.73 5.85
C LYS A 201 1.16 3.19 6.48
N ILE A 202 2.28 3.44 5.81
CA ILE A 202 3.61 3.05 6.27
C ILE A 202 4.24 4.24 6.97
N TYR A 203 4.43 4.12 8.29
CA TYR A 203 5.08 5.14 9.12
C TYR A 203 6.56 4.83 9.21
N ILE A 204 7.38 5.63 8.54
CA ILE A 204 8.80 5.39 8.33
C ILE A 204 9.59 6.67 8.56
N HIS A 205 10.81 6.59 9.08
CA HIS A 205 11.67 7.77 9.20
C HIS A 205 12.23 8.16 7.84
N SER A 206 12.45 9.47 7.62
CA SER A 206 13.00 10.02 6.37
C SER A 206 14.36 9.40 5.99
N TYR A 207 15.17 9.05 6.99
CA TYR A 207 16.49 8.44 6.86
C TYR A 207 16.48 6.91 6.78
N ASN A 208 15.33 6.24 6.90
CA ASN A 208 15.28 4.79 6.71
C ASN A 208 15.43 4.42 5.24
N THR A 209 15.94 3.22 4.99
CA THR A 209 16.20 2.71 3.65
C THR A 209 15.01 1.93 3.08
N ALA A 210 15.08 1.59 1.79
CA ALA A 210 14.08 0.77 1.13
C ALA A 210 13.95 -0.63 1.74
N THR A 211 15.02 -1.21 2.28
CA THR A 211 14.95 -2.47 3.02
C THR A 211 13.97 -2.40 4.19
N VAL A 212 14.02 -1.31 4.97
CA VAL A 212 13.11 -1.08 6.10
C VAL A 212 11.68 -0.88 5.60
N PHE A 213 11.50 -0.14 4.49
CA PHE A 213 10.19 0.01 3.86
C PHE A 213 9.56 -1.34 3.50
N HIS A 214 10.30 -2.22 2.83
CA HIS A 214 9.80 -3.55 2.48
C HIS A 214 9.46 -4.41 3.71
N GLU A 215 10.21 -4.28 4.81
CA GLU A 215 9.89 -4.93 6.09
C GLU A 215 8.58 -4.41 6.70
N LEU A 216 8.35 -3.09 6.66
CA LEU A 216 7.12 -2.49 7.15
C LEU A 216 5.91 -2.87 6.30
N VAL A 217 6.07 -2.97 4.97
CA VAL A 217 5.05 -3.52 4.07
C VAL A 217 4.76 -4.98 4.45
N TYR A 218 5.79 -5.82 4.62
CA TYR A 218 5.63 -7.22 5.03
C TYR A 218 4.87 -7.35 6.35
N LYS A 219 5.15 -6.51 7.36
CA LYS A 219 4.46 -6.56 8.66
C LYS A 219 2.95 -6.42 8.51
N GLN A 220 2.49 -5.62 7.55
CA GLN A 220 1.06 -5.35 7.31
C GLN A 220 0.42 -6.26 6.25
N THR A 221 1.13 -6.63 5.18
CA THR A 221 0.58 -7.39 4.04
C THR A 221 0.92 -8.87 4.08
N LYS A 222 1.94 -9.28 4.85
CA LYS A 222 2.55 -10.62 4.86
C LYS A 222 3.18 -11.05 3.53
N ILE A 223 3.43 -10.11 2.61
CA ILE A 223 4.18 -10.33 1.37
C ILE A 223 5.66 -10.17 1.66
N ILE A 224 6.46 -11.22 1.51
CA ILE A 224 7.92 -11.16 1.73
C ILE A 224 8.60 -10.19 0.75
N SER A 225 9.69 -9.56 1.17
CA SER A 225 10.35 -8.48 0.42
C SER A 225 10.70 -8.85 -1.03
N SER A 226 11.16 -10.07 -1.29
CA SER A 226 11.48 -10.56 -2.64
C SER A 226 10.27 -10.68 -3.57
N ASN A 227 9.07 -10.75 -3.00
CA ASN A 227 7.82 -10.95 -3.73
C ASN A 227 7.01 -9.65 -3.86
N GLN A 228 7.55 -8.52 -3.38
CA GLN A 228 6.89 -7.22 -3.46
C GLN A 228 7.25 -6.54 -4.78
N GLU A 229 6.37 -6.65 -5.78
CA GLU A 229 6.46 -5.84 -6.99
C GLU A 229 5.70 -4.54 -6.79
N LEU A 230 6.39 -3.41 -6.90
CA LEU A 230 5.83 -2.08 -6.67
C LEU A 230 5.44 -1.44 -8.01
N ILE A 231 4.29 -0.76 -8.02
CA ILE A 231 3.77 -0.03 -9.17
C ILE A 231 3.41 1.38 -8.72
N TYR A 232 3.86 2.39 -9.45
CA TYR A 232 3.55 3.80 -9.18
C TYR A 232 3.37 4.55 -10.51
N GLU A 233 2.32 5.36 -10.61
CA GLU A 233 1.96 6.13 -11.82
C GLU A 233 1.99 5.30 -13.12
N GLY A 234 1.51 4.05 -13.05
CA GLY A 234 1.42 3.14 -14.20
C GLY A 234 2.72 2.47 -14.63
N ARG A 235 3.80 2.58 -13.85
CA ARG A 235 5.10 1.96 -14.13
C ARG A 235 5.59 1.11 -12.97
N ARG A 236 6.48 0.15 -13.25
CA ARG A 236 7.23 -0.56 -12.21
C ARG A 236 8.10 0.42 -11.44
N LEU A 237 8.01 0.38 -10.12
CA LEU A 237 8.83 1.18 -9.22
C LEU A 237 9.94 0.30 -8.66
N VAL A 238 11.16 0.46 -9.17
CA VAL A 238 12.36 -0.19 -8.61
C VAL A 238 12.99 0.77 -7.62
N ILE A 239 13.11 0.33 -6.37
CA ILE A 239 13.72 1.10 -5.30
C ILE A 239 14.98 0.38 -4.85
N GLU A 240 16.14 0.99 -5.10
CA GLU A 240 17.41 0.46 -4.65
C GLU A 240 17.41 0.26 -3.12
N PRO A 241 17.95 -0.86 -2.59
CA PRO A 241 17.90 -1.18 -1.16
C PRO A 241 18.39 -0.05 -0.24
N GLY A 242 19.40 0.70 -0.68
CA GLY A 242 20.00 1.82 0.06
C GLY A 242 19.30 3.18 -0.11
N ARG A 243 18.27 3.30 -0.95
CA ARG A 243 17.58 4.58 -1.18
C ARG A 243 16.82 4.99 0.07
N LEU A 244 17.01 6.23 0.51
CA LEU A 244 16.35 6.78 1.69
C LEU A 244 14.88 7.11 1.40
N ALA A 245 14.01 6.92 2.40
CA ALA A 245 12.56 7.11 2.31
C ALA A 245 12.17 8.53 1.89
N GLN A 246 12.90 9.56 2.31
CA GLN A 246 12.65 10.95 1.89
C GLN A 246 12.77 11.17 0.38
N HIS A 247 13.48 10.29 -0.33
CA HIS A 247 13.66 10.35 -1.78
C HIS A 247 12.67 9.47 -2.54
N PHE A 248 11.68 8.88 -1.87
CA PHE A 248 10.63 8.09 -2.52
C PHE A 248 9.66 9.01 -3.27
N PRO A 249 8.90 8.48 -4.24
CA PRO A 249 7.80 9.24 -4.81
C PRO A 249 6.83 9.70 -3.71
N LYS A 250 6.29 10.91 -3.88
CA LYS A 250 5.26 11.42 -2.98
C LYS A 250 3.98 10.60 -3.19
N THR A 251 3.29 10.28 -2.11
CA THR A 251 2.08 9.44 -2.19
C THR A 251 0.94 10.07 -1.40
N THR A 252 -0.29 9.86 -1.86
CA THR A 252 -1.52 10.18 -1.12
C THR A 252 -2.39 8.93 -0.99
N GLU A 253 -3.53 9.02 -0.30
CA GLU A 253 -4.48 7.91 -0.22
C GLU A 253 -5.06 7.53 -1.59
N GLU A 254 -5.25 8.52 -2.47
CA GLU A 254 -5.77 8.37 -3.84
C GLU A 254 -4.68 8.05 -4.88
N ASP A 255 -3.43 8.36 -4.56
CA ASP A 255 -2.25 8.03 -5.36
C ASP A 255 -1.19 7.25 -4.54
N PRO A 256 -1.49 5.99 -4.20
CA PRO A 256 -0.58 5.14 -3.45
C PRO A 256 0.43 4.44 -4.36
N ILE A 257 1.50 3.91 -3.76
CA ILE A 257 2.28 2.83 -4.38
C ILE A 257 1.45 1.55 -4.30
N PHE A 258 1.18 0.92 -5.44
CA PHE A 258 0.55 -0.40 -5.46
C PHE A 258 1.59 -1.48 -5.22
N VAL A 259 1.23 -2.49 -4.43
CA VAL A 259 2.05 -3.69 -4.25
C VAL A 259 1.29 -4.91 -4.76
N VAL A 260 1.99 -5.73 -5.54
CA VAL A 260 1.52 -7.02 -6.05
C VAL A 260 2.57 -8.10 -5.82
N SER A 261 2.14 -9.34 -5.74
CA SER A 261 2.96 -10.54 -5.62
C SER A 261 2.61 -11.54 -6.72
N ARG A 262 3.58 -12.38 -7.08
CA ARG A 262 3.35 -13.53 -7.97
C ARG A 262 2.75 -14.73 -7.24
N GLU A 263 2.81 -14.73 -5.91
CA GLU A 263 2.18 -15.75 -5.06
C GLU A 263 0.71 -15.42 -4.78
N PRO A 264 -0.15 -16.44 -4.63
CA PRO A 264 -1.55 -16.24 -4.29
C PRO A 264 -1.71 -15.67 -2.87
N LEU A 265 -2.64 -14.71 -2.73
CA LEU A 265 -3.03 -14.11 -1.47
C LEU A 265 -4.56 -14.11 -1.39
N SER A 266 -5.10 -14.20 -0.18
CA SER A 266 -6.53 -14.05 0.05
C SER A 266 -6.95 -12.59 -0.14
N THR A 267 -8.02 -12.36 -0.90
CA THR A 267 -8.69 -11.08 -0.96
C THR A 267 -9.38 -10.82 0.39
N ILE A 268 -9.12 -9.67 1.01
CA ILE A 268 -9.64 -9.31 2.35
C ILE A 268 -10.70 -8.22 2.24
N GLY A 269 -10.39 -7.15 1.50
CA GLY A 269 -11.22 -5.95 1.45
C GLY A 269 -11.16 -5.09 2.71
N LEU A 270 -12.11 -4.18 2.85
CA LEU A 270 -12.22 -3.29 4.00
C LEU A 270 -12.89 -4.01 5.17
N ILE A 271 -12.18 -4.13 6.29
CA ILE A 271 -12.75 -4.62 7.55
C ILE A 271 -13.33 -3.42 8.30
N TYR A 272 -14.64 -3.47 8.59
CA TYR A 272 -15.34 -2.44 9.36
C TYR A 272 -16.40 -3.06 10.28
N GLU A 273 -16.70 -2.39 11.39
CA GLU A 273 -17.72 -2.84 12.33
C GLU A 273 -19.14 -2.62 11.78
N LYS A 274 -20.00 -3.64 11.86
CA LYS A 274 -21.41 -3.55 11.44
C LYS A 274 -22.24 -2.96 12.60
N ILE A 275 -22.46 -1.65 12.56
CA ILE A 275 -23.21 -0.91 13.59
C ILE A 275 -24.65 -0.70 13.14
N SER A 276 -25.62 -1.05 13.99
CA SER A 276 -27.05 -0.84 13.76
C SER A 276 -27.56 0.41 14.49
N LEU A 277 -28.71 0.93 14.04
CA LEU A 277 -29.34 2.07 14.70
C LEU A 277 -29.81 1.67 16.11
N PRO A 278 -29.61 2.56 17.12
CA PRO A 278 -30.18 2.34 18.44
C PRO A 278 -31.72 2.40 18.37
N LYS A 279 -32.38 1.71 19.30
CA LYS A 279 -33.85 1.78 19.42
C LYS A 279 -34.27 3.17 19.87
N VAL A 280 -35.23 3.76 19.15
CA VAL A 280 -35.82 5.05 19.53
C VAL A 280 -36.84 4.83 20.63
N HIS A 281 -36.68 5.54 21.75
CA HIS A 281 -37.64 5.48 22.85
C HIS A 281 -38.84 6.40 22.56
N PRO A 282 -40.09 5.94 22.70
CA PRO A 282 -41.28 6.71 22.29
C PRO A 282 -41.59 7.89 23.22
N ARG A 283 -41.19 7.80 24.50
CA ARG A 283 -41.39 8.87 25.48
C ARG A 283 -40.71 10.15 25.02
N TYR A 284 -41.42 11.28 25.15
CA TYR A 284 -40.86 12.61 25.00
C TYR A 284 -39.99 12.94 26.22
N ASP A 285 -38.70 13.15 25.99
CA ASP A 285 -37.70 13.45 27.00
C ASP A 285 -36.56 14.24 26.36
N LEU A 286 -36.43 15.53 26.67
CA LEU A 286 -35.45 16.42 26.03
C LEU A 286 -34.01 15.95 26.22
N ASP A 287 -33.68 15.39 27.39
CA ASP A 287 -32.35 14.87 27.69
C ASP A 287 -32.07 13.56 26.92
N GLY A 288 -33.01 12.62 27.01
CA GLY A 288 -32.96 11.34 26.30
C GLY A 288 -32.92 11.51 24.79
N ASP A 289 -33.71 12.44 24.26
CA ASP A 289 -33.86 12.69 22.82
C ASP A 289 -32.60 13.33 22.24
N ALA A 290 -31.99 14.29 22.92
CA ALA A 290 -30.69 14.85 22.51
C ALA A 290 -29.57 13.80 22.55
N SER A 291 -29.56 12.93 23.56
CA SER A 291 -28.58 11.84 23.67
C SER A 291 -28.77 10.77 22.58
N MET A 292 -30.01 10.39 22.32
CA MET A 292 -30.38 9.44 21.27
C MET A 292 -30.08 9.99 19.88
N ALA A 293 -30.38 11.27 19.62
CA ALA A 293 -30.04 11.93 18.37
C ALA A 293 -28.54 11.93 18.12
N LYS A 294 -27.71 12.27 19.12
CA LYS A 294 -26.25 12.17 19.02
C LYS A 294 -25.79 10.77 18.60
N ALA A 295 -26.35 9.73 19.22
CA ALA A 295 -26.00 8.35 18.91
C ALA A 295 -26.39 7.97 17.47
N ILE A 296 -27.62 8.27 17.05
CA ILE A 296 -28.09 8.04 15.68
C ILE A 296 -27.21 8.79 14.65
N THR A 297 -26.94 10.08 14.87
CA THR A 297 -26.06 10.87 14.00
C THR A 297 -24.68 10.24 13.89
N GLY A 298 -24.12 9.76 15.01
CA GLY A 298 -22.83 9.06 15.03
C GLY A 298 -22.82 7.79 14.17
N VAL A 299 -23.85 6.96 14.25
CA VAL A 299 -23.98 5.74 13.43
C VAL A 299 -24.02 6.07 11.94
N VAL A 300 -24.83 7.06 11.54
CA VAL A 300 -24.95 7.47 10.12
C VAL A 300 -23.66 8.14 9.63
N CYS A 301 -22.99 8.92 10.48
CA CYS A 301 -21.69 9.52 10.16
C CYS A 301 -20.63 8.42 9.89
N TYR A 302 -20.58 7.40 10.74
CA TYR A 302 -19.72 6.24 10.54
C TYR A 302 -20.05 5.51 9.22
N ALA A 303 -21.32 5.24 8.93
CA ALA A 303 -21.73 4.63 7.67
C ALA A 303 -21.32 5.46 6.45
N CYS A 304 -21.45 6.78 6.51
CA CYS A 304 -21.00 7.70 5.44
C CYS A 304 -19.48 7.59 5.21
N LYS A 305 -18.68 7.58 6.29
CA LYS A 305 -17.22 7.42 6.23
C LYS A 305 -16.83 6.07 5.61
N ILE A 306 -17.47 4.98 6.03
CA ILE A 306 -17.22 3.66 5.45
C ILE A 306 -17.61 3.64 3.97
N ALA A 307 -18.77 4.18 3.58
CA ALA A 307 -19.17 4.26 2.18
C ALA A 307 -18.13 4.98 1.30
N SER A 308 -17.58 6.09 1.80
CA SER A 308 -16.50 6.80 1.10
C SER A 308 -15.22 5.98 0.97
N THR A 309 -14.86 5.19 2.00
CA THR A 309 -13.68 4.32 1.98
C THR A 309 -13.88 3.13 1.02
N LEU A 310 -15.07 2.52 1.03
CA LEU A 310 -15.44 1.46 0.10
C LEU A 310 -15.34 1.93 -1.36
N LEU A 311 -15.80 3.16 -1.63
CA LEU A 311 -15.67 3.77 -2.96
C LEU A 311 -14.21 3.97 -3.35
N LEU A 312 -13.38 4.54 -2.45
CA LEU A 312 -11.95 4.73 -2.69
C LEU A 312 -11.25 3.40 -3.02
N TYR A 313 -11.53 2.33 -2.28
CA TYR A 313 -10.90 1.04 -2.52
C TYR A 313 -11.25 0.49 -3.91
N GLN A 314 -12.50 0.64 -4.36
CA GLN A 314 -12.90 0.20 -5.70
C GLN A 314 -12.24 1.05 -6.80
N GLU A 315 -12.12 2.36 -6.62
CA GLU A 315 -11.41 3.24 -7.56
C GLU A 315 -9.91 2.91 -7.64
N LEU A 316 -9.26 2.66 -6.50
CA LEU A 316 -7.87 2.20 -6.45
C LEU A 316 -7.71 0.82 -7.11
N MET A 317 -8.64 -0.11 -6.89
CA MET A 317 -8.64 -1.40 -7.60
C MET A 317 -8.72 -1.22 -9.11
N ARG A 318 -9.65 -0.40 -9.61
CA ARG A 318 -9.78 -0.10 -11.04
C ARG A 318 -8.49 0.49 -11.61
N LYS A 319 -7.88 1.44 -10.89
CA LYS A 319 -6.61 2.07 -11.26
C LYS A 319 -5.47 1.06 -11.32
N GLY A 320 -5.31 0.25 -10.26
CA GLY A 320 -4.25 -0.74 -10.14
C GLY A 320 -4.41 -1.94 -11.09
N ILE A 321 -5.63 -2.41 -11.34
CA ILE A 321 -5.92 -3.45 -12.35
C ILE A 321 -5.50 -2.99 -13.74
N ARG A 322 -5.92 -1.78 -14.13
CA ARG A 322 -5.55 -1.21 -15.43
C ARG A 322 -4.03 -1.12 -15.59
N TRP A 323 -3.34 -0.62 -14.57
CA TRP A 323 -1.87 -0.55 -14.59
C TRP A 323 -1.23 -1.94 -14.65
N LEU A 324 -1.72 -2.89 -13.87
CA LEU A 324 -1.19 -4.26 -13.87
C LEU A 324 -1.38 -4.95 -15.24
N ILE A 325 -2.49 -4.69 -15.94
CA ILE A 325 -2.70 -5.18 -17.31
C ILE A 325 -1.63 -4.64 -18.25
N GLU A 326 -1.36 -3.33 -18.22
CA GLU A 326 -0.33 -2.72 -19.07
C GLU A 326 1.07 -3.26 -18.74
N LEU A 327 1.40 -3.43 -17.46
CA LEU A 327 2.67 -4.05 -17.06
C LEU A 327 2.83 -5.49 -17.57
N VAL A 328 1.74 -6.28 -17.60
CA VAL A 328 1.79 -7.64 -18.14
C VAL A 328 1.87 -7.65 -19.66
N LYS A 329 1.29 -6.66 -20.34
CA LYS A 329 1.53 -6.46 -21.78
C LYS A 329 2.99 -6.13 -22.06
N ASP A 330 3.63 -5.31 -21.22
CA ASP A 330 5.06 -5.04 -21.33
C ASP A 330 5.89 -6.33 -21.16
N ASP A 331 5.62 -7.12 -20.11
CA ASP A 331 6.27 -8.43 -19.89
C ASP A 331 6.07 -9.38 -21.09
N TYR A 332 4.86 -9.35 -21.70
CA TYR A 332 4.53 -10.14 -22.88
C TYR A 332 5.34 -9.69 -24.10
N ASN A 333 5.38 -8.39 -24.37
CA ASN A 333 6.12 -7.83 -25.49
C ASN A 333 7.63 -8.09 -25.37
N GLU A 334 8.18 -7.99 -24.16
CA GLU A 334 9.57 -8.34 -23.87
C GLU A 334 9.84 -9.82 -24.18
N THR A 335 8.94 -10.72 -23.77
CA THR A 335 9.04 -12.16 -24.05
C THR A 335 8.96 -12.46 -25.55
N VAL A 336 8.06 -11.80 -26.28
CA VAL A 336 7.95 -11.94 -27.75
C VAL A 336 9.21 -11.45 -28.45
N HIS A 337 9.77 -10.32 -28.00
CA HIS A 337 11.02 -9.80 -28.54
C HIS A 337 12.17 -10.78 -28.32
N LYS A 338 12.29 -11.30 -27.09
CA LYS A 338 13.30 -12.29 -26.73
C LYS A 338 13.19 -13.58 -27.55
N LYS A 339 11.98 -14.13 -27.67
CA LYS A 339 11.71 -15.28 -28.54
C LYS A 339 12.15 -15.00 -29.98
N THR A 340 11.83 -13.83 -30.52
CA THR A 340 12.17 -13.48 -31.91
C THR A 340 13.69 -13.40 -32.12
N GLU A 341 14.43 -12.82 -31.17
CA GLU A 341 15.90 -12.82 -31.16
C GLU A 341 16.47 -14.25 -31.18
N VAL A 342 15.96 -15.12 -30.31
CA VAL A 342 16.38 -16.54 -30.23
C VAL A 342 16.09 -17.29 -31.52
N VAL A 343 14.92 -17.06 -32.14
CA VAL A 343 14.55 -17.68 -33.42
C VAL A 343 15.48 -17.28 -34.55
N ILE A 344 15.81 -15.99 -34.66
CA ILE A 344 16.73 -15.50 -35.70
C ILE A 344 18.10 -16.16 -35.55
N THR A 345 18.59 -16.27 -34.31
CA THR A 345 19.89 -16.89 -34.00
C THR A 345 19.87 -18.40 -34.27
N LEU A 346 18.80 -19.08 -33.88
CA LEU A 346 18.59 -20.51 -34.13
C LEU A 346 18.55 -20.82 -35.63
N ASP A 347 17.74 -20.07 -36.41
CA ASP A 347 17.62 -20.23 -37.86
C ASP A 347 18.93 -19.92 -38.58
N PHE A 348 19.74 -19.00 -38.05
CA PHE A 348 21.08 -18.74 -38.56
C PHE A 348 22.02 -19.93 -38.32
N CYS A 349 22.04 -20.49 -37.11
CA CYS A 349 22.84 -21.67 -36.77
C CYS A 349 22.47 -22.90 -37.61
N ILE A 350 21.16 -23.20 -37.74
CA ILE A 350 20.65 -24.30 -38.57
C ILE A 350 21.13 -24.14 -40.01
N ARG A 351 20.95 -22.95 -40.60
CA ARG A 351 21.39 -22.68 -41.99
C ARG A 351 22.90 -22.81 -42.17
N ASN A 352 23.69 -22.41 -41.18
CA ASN A 352 25.15 -22.53 -41.24
C ASN A 352 25.60 -23.99 -41.16
N ILE A 353 25.00 -24.79 -40.28
CA ILE A 353 25.29 -26.23 -40.21
C ILE A 353 24.86 -26.92 -41.50
N GLU A 354 23.68 -26.65 -42.03
CA GLU A 354 23.23 -27.25 -43.30
C GLU A 354 24.15 -26.90 -44.48
N LYS A 355 24.63 -25.65 -44.56
CA LYS A 355 25.64 -25.26 -45.55
C LYS A 355 26.93 -26.07 -45.34
N THR A 356 27.37 -26.21 -44.10
CA THR A 356 28.59 -26.91 -43.72
C THR A 356 28.51 -28.41 -44.05
N VAL A 357 27.41 -29.07 -43.70
CA VAL A 357 27.13 -30.47 -44.06
C VAL A 357 27.13 -30.65 -45.58
N LYS A 358 26.43 -29.78 -46.34
CA LYS A 358 26.42 -29.85 -47.82
C LYS A 358 27.81 -29.70 -48.44
N VAL A 359 28.70 -28.93 -47.81
CA VAL A 359 30.10 -28.78 -48.24
C VAL A 359 30.91 -30.04 -47.89
N TYR A 360 30.77 -30.55 -46.66
CA TYR A 360 31.42 -31.78 -46.21
C TYR A 360 30.98 -33.01 -47.02
N GLU A 361 29.70 -33.17 -47.35
CA GLU A 361 29.20 -34.25 -48.21
C GLU A 361 29.79 -34.20 -49.63
N LYS A 362 30.02 -32.98 -50.17
CA LYS A 362 30.71 -32.81 -51.46
C LYS A 362 32.20 -33.17 -51.37
N LEU A 363 32.86 -32.88 -50.25
CA LEU A 363 34.28 -33.20 -50.00
C LEU A 363 34.50 -34.68 -49.67
N MET A 364 33.58 -35.32 -48.95
CA MET A 364 33.59 -36.74 -48.54
C MET A 364 33.54 -37.73 -49.70
N LYS A 365 33.22 -37.29 -50.92
CA LYS A 365 33.44 -38.10 -52.13
C LYS A 365 34.93 -38.37 -52.43
N ILE A 366 35.86 -37.77 -51.68
CA ILE A 366 37.30 -37.77 -52.01
C ILE A 366 38.21 -38.40 -50.93
N ASN A 367 37.87 -38.43 -49.64
CA ASN A 367 38.46 -39.32 -48.60
C ASN A 367 37.83 -39.05 -47.22
N LEU A 368 37.84 -40.07 -46.33
CA LEU A 368 37.05 -40.18 -45.10
C LEU A 368 37.65 -39.52 -43.84
N GLU A 369 36.75 -38.98 -43.00
CA GLU A 369 36.67 -39.22 -41.55
C GLU A 369 35.20 -39.15 -41.08
N ALA A 370 34.57 -40.29 -40.76
CA ALA A 370 33.13 -40.40 -40.47
C ALA A 370 32.69 -39.85 -39.10
N ALA A 371 33.62 -39.59 -38.19
CA ALA A 371 33.33 -39.18 -36.81
C ALA A 371 32.82 -37.73 -36.71
N GLU A 372 33.44 -36.78 -37.43
CA GLU A 372 33.04 -35.36 -37.42
C GLU A 372 31.64 -35.15 -38.01
N LEU A 373 31.26 -35.94 -39.01
CA LEU A 373 29.92 -35.88 -39.61
C LEU A 373 28.83 -36.35 -38.64
N GLY A 374 29.17 -37.31 -37.76
CA GLY A 374 28.27 -37.79 -36.70
C GLY A 374 27.96 -36.70 -35.68
N GLU A 375 28.99 -35.99 -35.20
CA GLU A 375 28.83 -34.88 -34.25
C GLU A 375 28.02 -33.71 -34.83
N ILE A 376 28.27 -33.35 -36.11
CA ILE A 376 27.51 -32.31 -36.81
C ILE A 376 26.04 -32.74 -37.00
N SER A 377 25.79 -34.00 -37.35
CA SER A 377 24.44 -34.56 -37.50
C SER A 377 23.67 -34.56 -36.17
N ASP A 378 24.34 -34.89 -35.07
CA ASP A 378 23.74 -34.86 -33.72
C ASP A 378 23.37 -33.42 -33.32
N ILE A 379 24.23 -32.45 -33.59
CA ILE A 379 23.95 -31.03 -33.31
C ILE A 379 22.81 -30.51 -34.19
N HIS A 380 22.80 -30.84 -35.48
CA HIS A 380 21.70 -30.48 -36.39
C HIS A 380 20.36 -31.04 -35.91
N THR A 381 20.34 -32.30 -35.47
CA THR A 381 19.15 -32.95 -34.92
C THR A 381 18.65 -32.25 -33.65
N LYS A 382 19.57 -31.81 -32.77
CA LYS A 382 19.21 -31.03 -31.56
C LYS A 382 18.66 -29.66 -31.90
N LEU A 383 19.27 -28.93 -32.83
CA LEU A 383 18.77 -27.61 -33.27
C LEU A 383 17.41 -27.70 -33.95
N LEU A 384 17.16 -28.73 -34.77
CA LEU A 384 15.83 -28.98 -35.34
C LEU A 384 14.78 -29.28 -34.26
N ARG A 385 15.16 -30.00 -33.19
CA ARG A 385 14.27 -30.20 -32.03
C ARG A 385 13.96 -28.88 -31.34
N LEU A 386 14.94 -28.00 -31.13
CA LEU A 386 14.72 -26.67 -30.56
C LEU A 386 13.77 -25.84 -31.44
N SER A 387 13.95 -25.87 -32.76
CA SER A 387 13.06 -25.20 -33.73
C SER A 387 11.62 -25.73 -33.63
N SER A 388 11.44 -27.05 -33.48
CA SER A 388 10.10 -27.62 -33.26
C SER A 388 9.46 -27.19 -31.94
N SER A 389 10.24 -27.03 -30.87
CA SER A 389 9.75 -26.57 -29.57
C SER A 389 9.30 -25.11 -29.61
N GLN A 390 9.94 -24.27 -30.43
CA GLN A 390 9.58 -22.87 -30.62
C GLN A 390 8.18 -22.69 -31.21
N GLY A 391 7.70 -23.62 -32.04
CA GLY A 391 6.33 -23.61 -32.55
C GLY A 391 5.27 -23.72 -31.45
N THR A 392 5.56 -24.43 -30.35
CA THR A 392 4.65 -24.54 -29.19
C THR A 392 4.67 -23.30 -28.29
N ILE A 393 5.80 -22.60 -28.22
CA ILE A 393 5.92 -21.32 -27.52
C ILE A 393 5.10 -20.25 -28.26
N GLU A 394 5.18 -20.22 -29.59
CA GLU A 394 4.41 -19.28 -30.43
C GLU A 394 2.90 -19.43 -30.22
N THR A 395 2.37 -20.65 -30.27
CA THR A 395 0.93 -20.89 -30.05
C THR A 395 0.49 -20.54 -28.63
N SER A 396 1.34 -20.79 -27.64
CA SER A 396 1.07 -20.41 -26.24
C SER A 396 1.07 -18.90 -26.05
N LEU A 397 1.96 -18.17 -26.71
CA LEU A 397 1.99 -16.70 -26.68
C LEU A 397 0.77 -16.09 -27.37
N GLN A 398 0.29 -16.67 -28.48
CA GLN A 398 -0.94 -16.24 -29.15
C GLN A 398 -2.18 -16.45 -28.24
N ASP A 399 -2.23 -17.55 -27.48
CA ASP A 399 -3.28 -17.78 -26.49
C ASP A 399 -3.26 -16.71 -25.38
N ILE A 400 -2.08 -16.36 -24.86
CA ILE A 400 -1.91 -15.29 -23.87
C ILE A 400 -2.33 -13.93 -24.44
N GLU A 401 -1.92 -13.61 -25.67
CA GLU A 401 -2.30 -12.38 -26.37
C GLU A 401 -3.82 -12.26 -26.51
N SER A 402 -4.49 -13.36 -26.88
CA SER A 402 -5.95 -13.40 -27.00
C SER A 402 -6.66 -13.12 -25.67
N LYS A 403 -6.07 -13.55 -24.55
CA LYS A 403 -6.59 -13.31 -23.19
C LYS A 403 -6.38 -11.85 -22.74
N LEU A 404 -5.28 -11.22 -23.14
CA LEU A 404 -4.91 -9.83 -22.83
C LEU A 404 -5.54 -8.78 -23.78
N SER A 405 -6.02 -9.22 -24.94
CA SER A 405 -6.65 -8.37 -25.94
C SER A 405 -7.94 -7.71 -25.42
N PRO A 406 -8.37 -6.55 -25.97
CA PRO A 406 -9.65 -5.95 -25.65
C PRO A 406 -10.80 -6.94 -25.93
N GLY A 407 -11.56 -7.31 -24.89
CA GLY A 407 -12.61 -8.33 -24.96
C GLY A 407 -12.16 -9.76 -24.62
N GLY A 408 -10.88 -9.97 -24.34
CA GLY A 408 -10.32 -11.22 -23.81
C GLY A 408 -10.76 -11.51 -22.37
N LEU A 409 -10.45 -12.72 -21.89
CA LEU A 409 -10.83 -13.21 -20.56
C LEU A 409 -10.26 -12.39 -19.38
N LEU A 410 -9.19 -11.63 -19.59
CA LEU A 410 -8.58 -10.75 -18.59
C LEU A 410 -8.93 -9.27 -18.75
N ALA A 411 -9.86 -8.92 -19.65
CA ALA A 411 -10.34 -7.56 -19.79
C ALA A 411 -10.93 -7.03 -18.47
N ASP A 412 -10.72 -5.76 -18.20
CA ASP A 412 -11.20 -5.04 -17.00
C ASP A 412 -12.65 -4.53 -17.17
N THR A 413 -13.38 -4.99 -18.18
CA THR A 413 -14.76 -4.54 -18.47
C THR A 413 -15.70 -4.72 -17.28
N TRP A 414 -15.55 -5.80 -16.52
CA TRP A 414 -16.33 -6.06 -15.30
C TRP A 414 -16.09 -4.98 -14.23
N ALA A 415 -14.88 -4.42 -14.15
CA ALA A 415 -14.51 -3.44 -13.13
C ALA A 415 -15.27 -2.12 -13.33
N HIS A 416 -15.75 -1.83 -14.55
CA HIS A 416 -16.60 -0.67 -14.86
C HIS A 416 -18.10 -0.95 -14.76
N GLN A 417 -18.50 -2.22 -14.66
CA GLN A 417 -19.90 -2.65 -14.56
C GLN A 417 -20.29 -2.90 -13.11
N GLU A 418 -19.37 -3.46 -12.33
CA GLU A 418 -19.57 -3.85 -10.95
C GLU A 418 -19.18 -2.75 -9.98
N GLY A 419 -19.72 -2.85 -8.76
CA GLY A 419 -19.41 -1.91 -7.69
C GLY A 419 -20.11 -0.56 -7.83
N THR A 420 -19.63 0.40 -7.03
CA THR A 420 -20.07 1.80 -7.06
C THR A 420 -19.03 2.68 -7.73
N HIS A 421 -19.50 3.78 -8.31
CA HIS A 421 -18.69 4.76 -9.02
C HIS A 421 -18.92 6.17 -8.46
N PRO A 422 -17.95 7.10 -8.62
CA PRO A 422 -18.12 8.49 -8.19
C PRO A 422 -19.37 9.16 -8.80
N LYS A 423 -19.70 8.83 -10.06
CA LYS A 423 -20.90 9.32 -10.76
C LYS A 423 -22.23 8.92 -10.11
N ASP A 424 -22.25 7.87 -9.29
CA ASP A 424 -23.47 7.39 -8.63
C ASP A 424 -23.87 8.27 -7.44
N ARG A 425 -22.90 9.05 -6.93
CA ARG A 425 -23.04 10.05 -5.86
C ARG A 425 -23.65 9.49 -4.57
N HIS A 426 -23.33 8.23 -4.24
CA HIS A 426 -23.85 7.56 -3.05
C HIS A 426 -23.40 8.24 -1.76
N VAL A 427 -22.13 8.69 -1.69
CA VAL A 427 -21.58 9.40 -0.52
C VAL A 427 -22.31 10.72 -0.32
N GLU A 428 -22.55 11.48 -1.38
CA GLU A 428 -23.27 12.76 -1.29
C GLU A 428 -24.74 12.57 -0.95
N LYS A 429 -25.40 11.52 -1.45
CA LYS A 429 -26.76 11.17 -1.04
C LYS A 429 -26.84 10.86 0.47
N LEU A 430 -25.87 10.11 1.00
CA LEU A 430 -25.76 9.87 2.43
C LEU A 430 -25.47 11.17 3.20
N GLN A 431 -24.61 12.04 2.67
CA GLN A 431 -24.26 13.32 3.28
C GLN A 431 -25.47 14.26 3.38
N VAL A 432 -26.35 14.30 2.38
CA VAL A 432 -27.59 15.08 2.43
C VAL A 432 -28.48 14.61 3.59
N LEU A 433 -28.65 13.29 3.75
CA LEU A 433 -29.43 12.74 4.87
C LEU A 433 -28.75 13.03 6.21
N LEU A 434 -27.43 12.89 6.29
CA LEU A 434 -26.65 13.19 7.48
C LEU A 434 -26.77 14.67 7.88
N ASN A 435 -26.83 15.60 6.93
CA ASN A 435 -27.02 17.02 7.20
C ASN A 435 -28.39 17.27 7.89
N CYS A 436 -29.48 16.69 7.36
CA CYS A 436 -30.80 16.81 7.99
C CYS A 436 -30.82 16.22 9.42
N ILE A 437 -30.21 15.05 9.60
CA ILE A 437 -30.09 14.40 10.93
C ILE A 437 -29.27 15.28 11.90
N THR A 438 -28.21 15.91 11.40
CA THR A 438 -27.32 16.78 12.18
C THR A 438 -28.02 18.07 12.59
N GLU A 439 -28.82 18.68 11.71
CA GLU A 439 -29.64 19.85 12.03
C GLU A 439 -30.63 19.56 13.15
N ILE A 440 -31.35 18.43 13.07
CA ILE A 440 -32.27 17.98 14.13
C ILE A 440 -31.52 17.76 15.44
N TYR A 441 -30.36 17.10 15.41
CA TYR A 441 -29.53 16.90 16.60
C TYR A 441 -29.12 18.22 17.26
N TYR A 442 -28.67 19.21 16.47
CA TYR A 442 -28.32 20.51 17.01
C TYR A 442 -29.52 21.26 17.59
N GLN A 443 -30.70 21.12 16.97
CA GLN A 443 -31.93 21.67 17.52
C GLN A 443 -32.28 21.01 18.86
N PHE A 444 -32.23 19.68 18.96
CA PHE A 444 -32.49 18.96 20.22
C PHE A 444 -31.51 19.33 21.33
N LYS A 445 -30.26 19.63 20.97
CA LYS A 445 -29.27 20.15 21.93
C LYS A 445 -29.67 21.53 22.48
N LYS A 446 -30.29 22.39 21.67
CA LYS A 446 -30.84 23.68 22.11
C LYS A 446 -32.07 23.48 22.99
N ASP A 447 -33.01 22.65 22.55
CA ASP A 447 -34.24 22.34 23.27
C ASP A 447 -33.93 21.77 24.67
N LYS A 448 -32.93 20.88 24.78
CA LYS A 448 -32.40 20.38 26.05
C LYS A 448 -31.94 21.49 26.98
N ALA A 449 -31.26 22.52 26.46
CA ALA A 449 -30.76 23.64 27.26
C ALA A 449 -31.90 24.52 27.79
N GLU A 450 -33.01 24.61 27.05
CA GLU A 450 -34.22 25.36 27.44
C GLU A 450 -35.04 24.67 28.54
N ARG A 451 -34.82 23.36 28.77
CA ARG A 451 -35.47 22.50 29.78
C ARG A 451 -36.98 22.30 29.60
N ARG A 452 -37.70 23.21 28.94
CA ARG A 452 -39.13 23.09 28.63
C ARG A 452 -39.47 23.87 27.37
N LEU A 453 -40.24 23.25 26.48
CA LEU A 453 -40.75 23.86 25.26
C LEU A 453 -42.19 24.36 25.43
N ALA A 454 -42.58 25.35 24.62
CA ALA A 454 -43.97 25.74 24.46
C ALA A 454 -44.71 24.71 23.57
N TYR A 455 -46.05 24.79 23.53
CA TYR A 455 -46.89 23.71 22.97
C TYR A 455 -46.56 23.39 21.50
N ASN A 456 -46.38 24.41 20.66
CA ASN A 456 -46.12 24.21 19.24
C ASN A 456 -44.72 23.63 19.01
N GLU A 457 -43.73 24.13 19.76
CA GLU A 457 -42.34 23.71 19.74
C GLU A 457 -42.21 22.25 20.22
N GLU A 458 -42.98 21.85 21.24
CA GLU A 458 -43.06 20.46 21.68
C GLU A 458 -43.60 19.54 20.58
N GLN A 459 -44.62 19.97 19.83
CA GLN A 459 -45.12 19.17 18.70
C GLN A 459 -44.07 19.09 17.57
N ILE A 460 -43.42 20.20 17.23
CA ILE A 460 -42.35 20.23 16.22
C ILE A 460 -41.21 19.29 16.62
N HIS A 461 -40.76 19.34 17.87
CA HIS A 461 -39.74 18.44 18.40
C HIS A 461 -40.14 16.96 18.24
N LYS A 462 -41.39 16.60 18.56
CA LYS A 462 -41.90 15.24 18.38
C LYS A 462 -41.93 14.82 16.90
N PHE A 463 -42.29 15.72 15.99
CA PHE A 463 -42.25 15.45 14.55
C PHE A 463 -40.82 15.27 14.04
N ASP A 464 -39.90 16.13 14.46
CA ASP A 464 -38.50 16.05 14.06
C ASP A 464 -37.83 14.80 14.63
N LYS A 465 -38.26 14.32 15.81
CA LYS A 465 -37.82 13.03 16.35
C LYS A 465 -38.20 11.86 15.44
N GLN A 466 -39.39 11.89 14.84
CA GLN A 466 -39.81 10.88 13.86
C GLN A 466 -39.02 11.02 12.54
N LYS A 467 -38.83 12.26 12.05
CA LYS A 467 -38.03 12.52 10.85
C LYS A 467 -36.57 12.09 11.00
N LEU A 468 -35.97 12.32 12.16
CA LEU A 468 -34.62 11.87 12.51
C LEU A 468 -34.48 10.36 12.25
N TYR A 469 -35.41 9.57 12.79
CA TYR A 469 -35.40 8.13 12.61
C TYR A 469 -35.68 7.70 11.16
N TYR A 470 -36.60 8.40 10.48
CA TYR A 470 -36.89 8.17 9.06
C TYR A 470 -35.63 8.39 8.19
N HIS A 471 -34.95 9.53 8.36
CA HIS A 471 -33.72 9.84 7.62
C HIS A 471 -32.60 8.85 7.94
N ALA A 472 -32.43 8.49 9.21
CA ALA A 472 -31.43 7.53 9.63
C ALA A 472 -31.68 6.14 9.03
N THR A 473 -32.91 5.66 9.08
CA THR A 473 -33.29 4.37 8.48
C THR A 473 -33.03 4.39 6.98
N LYS A 474 -33.46 5.44 6.28
CA LYS A 474 -33.22 5.61 4.84
C LYS A 474 -31.73 5.62 4.50
N ALA A 475 -30.91 6.31 5.30
CA ALA A 475 -29.46 6.36 5.10
C ALA A 475 -28.82 4.99 5.31
N MET A 476 -29.18 4.29 6.39
CA MET A 476 -28.62 2.97 6.70
C MET A 476 -29.03 1.90 5.68
N THR A 477 -30.29 1.89 5.24
CA THR A 477 -30.75 1.01 4.16
C THR A 477 -30.00 1.30 2.86
N HIS A 478 -29.84 2.57 2.48
CA HIS A 478 -29.07 2.93 1.29
C HIS A 478 -27.60 2.49 1.39
N PHE A 479 -26.98 2.68 2.55
CA PHE A 479 -25.62 2.23 2.80
C PHE A 479 -25.50 0.71 2.62
N THR A 480 -26.38 -0.09 3.22
CA THR A 480 -26.29 -1.56 3.15
C THR A 480 -26.66 -2.12 1.78
N GLU A 481 -27.74 -1.62 1.17
CA GLU A 481 -28.29 -2.20 -0.07
C GLU A 481 -27.59 -1.72 -1.34
N GLU A 482 -27.04 -0.50 -1.34
CA GLU A 482 -26.37 0.07 -2.51
C GLU A 482 -24.85 0.08 -2.36
N CYS A 483 -24.31 0.54 -1.23
CA CYS A 483 -22.86 0.68 -1.09
C CYS A 483 -22.20 -0.66 -0.77
N VAL A 484 -22.65 -1.32 0.31
CA VAL A 484 -22.03 -2.57 0.79
C VAL A 484 -22.28 -3.72 -0.19
N LYS A 485 -23.53 -3.93 -0.61
CA LYS A 485 -23.88 -5.04 -1.51
C LYS A 485 -23.12 -5.00 -2.84
N LYS A 486 -22.99 -3.82 -3.46
CA LYS A 486 -22.24 -3.67 -4.72
C LYS A 486 -20.73 -3.80 -4.50
N TYR A 487 -20.23 -3.31 -3.37
CA TYR A 487 -18.84 -3.50 -2.99
C TYR A 487 -18.48 -4.99 -2.81
N GLU A 488 -19.33 -5.76 -2.12
CA GLU A 488 -19.12 -7.21 -1.94
C GLU A 488 -19.12 -7.95 -3.29
N ALA A 489 -20.05 -7.61 -4.19
CA ALA A 489 -20.04 -8.16 -5.56
C ALA A 489 -18.77 -7.80 -6.35
N PHE A 490 -18.28 -6.56 -6.21
CA PHE A 490 -17.02 -6.13 -6.82
C PHE A 490 -15.81 -6.89 -6.24
N LEU A 491 -15.80 -7.14 -4.93
CA LEU A 491 -14.75 -7.87 -4.23
C LEU A 491 -14.65 -9.32 -4.75
N ASP A 492 -15.79 -10.01 -4.88
CA ASP A 492 -15.86 -11.38 -5.40
C ASP A 492 -15.33 -11.46 -6.84
N LYS A 493 -15.71 -10.50 -7.69
CA LYS A 493 -15.23 -10.42 -9.08
C LYS A 493 -13.75 -10.09 -9.16
N SER A 494 -13.25 -9.23 -8.27
CA SER A 494 -11.83 -8.92 -8.14
C SER A 494 -11.01 -10.14 -7.80
N GLU A 495 -11.48 -10.97 -6.86
CA GLU A 495 -10.81 -12.23 -6.49
C GLU A 495 -10.73 -13.20 -7.67
N GLU A 496 -11.86 -13.40 -8.39
CA GLU A 496 -11.90 -14.26 -9.57
C GLU A 496 -10.90 -13.79 -10.65
N TRP A 497 -10.90 -12.48 -10.94
CA TRP A 497 -10.00 -11.89 -11.92
C TRP A 497 -8.53 -12.00 -11.49
N MET A 498 -8.22 -11.75 -10.22
CA MET A 498 -6.85 -11.84 -9.68
C MET A 498 -6.28 -13.25 -9.81
N ARG A 499 -7.12 -14.28 -9.56
CA ARG A 499 -6.73 -15.69 -9.74
C ARG A 499 -6.35 -16.00 -11.19
N LYS A 500 -7.14 -15.51 -12.16
CA LYS A 500 -6.84 -15.66 -13.59
C LYS A 500 -5.57 -14.91 -13.97
N MET A 501 -5.38 -13.70 -13.44
CA MET A 501 -4.21 -12.87 -13.71
C MET A 501 -2.92 -13.54 -13.21
N LEU A 502 -2.91 -14.05 -11.97
CA LEU A 502 -1.77 -14.78 -11.42
C LEU A 502 -1.43 -16.03 -12.24
N HIS A 503 -2.46 -16.78 -12.67
CA HIS A 503 -2.26 -17.95 -13.53
C HIS A 503 -1.60 -17.58 -14.85
N LEU A 504 -2.09 -16.54 -15.53
CA LEU A 504 -1.51 -16.06 -16.79
C LEU A 504 -0.08 -15.54 -16.60
N ARG A 505 0.20 -14.78 -15.53
CA ARG A 505 1.56 -14.32 -15.22
C ARG A 505 2.53 -15.48 -14.97
N LYS A 506 2.08 -16.56 -14.34
CA LYS A 506 2.87 -17.77 -14.16
C LYS A 506 3.15 -18.49 -15.48
N GLN A 507 2.15 -18.58 -16.37
CA GLN A 507 2.34 -19.13 -17.72
C GLN A 507 3.34 -18.30 -18.52
N LEU A 508 3.19 -16.97 -18.51
CA LEU A 508 4.10 -16.06 -19.21
C LEU A 508 5.54 -16.21 -18.72
N LEU A 509 5.77 -16.19 -17.40
CA LEU A 509 7.10 -16.39 -16.82
C LEU A 509 7.73 -17.73 -17.23
N SER A 510 6.94 -18.80 -17.30
CA SER A 510 7.41 -20.10 -17.77
C SER A 510 7.85 -20.05 -19.24
N LEU A 511 7.13 -19.34 -20.10
CA LEU A 511 7.51 -19.16 -21.51
C LEU A 511 8.76 -18.30 -21.66
N THR A 512 8.87 -17.22 -20.87
CA THR A 512 10.08 -16.39 -20.82
C THR A 512 11.30 -17.22 -20.41
N SER A 513 11.17 -18.07 -19.39
CA SER A 513 12.25 -18.96 -18.93
C SER A 513 12.66 -19.95 -20.03
N GLN A 514 11.70 -20.56 -20.72
CA GLN A 514 11.99 -21.45 -21.86
C GLN A 514 12.73 -20.72 -22.99
N CYS A 515 12.43 -19.44 -23.25
CA CYS A 515 13.18 -18.67 -24.24
C CYS A 515 14.64 -18.49 -23.84
N PHE A 516 14.93 -18.23 -22.56
CA PHE A 516 16.29 -18.16 -22.05
C PHE A 516 17.02 -19.51 -22.09
N ASP A 517 16.33 -20.62 -21.77
CA ASP A 517 16.92 -21.96 -21.86
C ASP A 517 17.33 -22.28 -23.31
N ILE A 518 16.46 -21.97 -24.29
CA ILE A 518 16.76 -22.17 -25.72
C ILE A 518 17.91 -21.25 -26.15
N GLU A 519 17.92 -19.99 -25.72
CA GLU A 519 19.01 -19.06 -26.01
C GLU A 519 20.36 -19.60 -25.55
N GLU A 520 20.44 -20.07 -24.30
CA GLU A 520 21.67 -20.60 -23.72
C GLU A 520 22.15 -21.84 -24.49
N GLU A 521 21.24 -22.73 -24.89
CA GLU A 521 21.58 -23.88 -25.73
C GLU A 521 22.06 -23.46 -27.13
N VAL A 522 21.36 -22.52 -27.77
CA VAL A 522 21.72 -22.03 -29.11
C VAL A 522 23.07 -21.34 -29.10
N SER A 523 23.39 -20.55 -28.08
CA SER A 523 24.68 -19.88 -27.93
C SER A 523 25.84 -20.89 -27.89
N LYS A 524 25.68 -22.04 -27.21
CA LYS A 524 26.70 -23.10 -27.17
C LYS A 524 26.96 -23.70 -28.55
N TYR A 525 25.91 -23.92 -29.35
CA TYR A 525 26.06 -24.45 -30.70
C TYR A 525 26.54 -23.41 -31.72
N GLN A 526 26.26 -22.13 -31.48
CA GLN A 526 26.71 -21.04 -32.32
C GLN A 526 28.24 -20.94 -32.30
N ASP A 527 28.86 -20.99 -31.12
CA ASP A 527 30.33 -20.98 -30.99
C ASP A 527 30.97 -22.15 -31.73
N TYR A 528 30.44 -23.36 -31.55
CA TYR A 528 30.88 -24.55 -32.26
C TYR A 528 30.73 -24.42 -33.79
N THR A 529 29.61 -23.85 -34.25
CA THR A 529 29.35 -23.64 -35.68
C THR A 529 30.32 -22.63 -36.29
N ASN A 530 30.68 -21.58 -35.56
CA ASN A 530 31.65 -20.58 -35.99
C ASN A 530 33.06 -21.18 -36.08
N GLU A 531 33.48 -21.97 -35.07
CA GLU A 531 34.78 -22.67 -35.08
C GLU A 531 34.90 -23.65 -36.26
N LEU A 532 33.81 -24.37 -36.57
CA LEU A 532 33.73 -25.23 -37.77
C LEU A 532 33.88 -24.45 -39.07
N GLN A 533 33.28 -23.26 -39.16
CA GLN A 533 33.41 -22.42 -40.34
C GLN A 533 34.82 -21.85 -40.52
N GLU A 534 35.52 -21.52 -39.44
CA GLU A 534 36.91 -21.04 -39.50
C GLU A 534 37.90 -22.17 -39.86
N THR A 535 37.65 -23.40 -39.40
CA THR A 535 38.53 -24.55 -39.66
C THR A 535 38.28 -25.23 -41.00
N LEU A 536 37.08 -25.08 -41.61
CA LEU A 536 36.72 -25.67 -42.90
C LEU A 536 37.68 -25.34 -44.05
N PRO A 537 38.05 -24.06 -44.29
CA PRO A 537 38.96 -23.71 -45.38
C PRO A 537 40.33 -24.35 -45.22
N GLN A 538 40.85 -24.44 -43.99
CA GLN A 538 42.16 -25.02 -43.69
C GLN A 538 42.17 -26.54 -43.99
N LYS A 539 41.08 -27.24 -43.66
CA LYS A 539 40.91 -28.67 -43.98
C LYS A 539 40.72 -28.93 -45.48
N MET A 540 40.04 -28.04 -46.21
CA MET A 540 39.94 -28.12 -47.68
C MET A 540 41.30 -27.99 -48.39
N PHE A 541 42.20 -27.14 -47.88
CA PHE A 541 43.56 -27.01 -48.40
C PHE A 541 44.42 -28.26 -48.11
N ALA A 542 44.23 -28.91 -46.96
CA ALA A 542 44.97 -30.12 -46.60
C ALA A 542 44.50 -31.37 -47.39
N ALA A 543 43.21 -31.50 -47.73
CA ALA A 543 42.68 -32.66 -48.46
C ALA A 543 43.01 -32.66 -49.97
N SER A 544 43.47 -31.54 -50.54
CA SER A 544 43.77 -31.39 -51.97
C SER A 544 45.23 -31.69 -52.35
N SER A 545 46.08 -32.08 -51.39
CA SER A 545 47.53 -32.28 -51.60
C SER A 545 47.94 -33.58 -52.32
N GLY A 546 47.03 -34.21 -53.09
CA GLY A 546 47.28 -35.44 -53.86
C GLY A 546 47.45 -35.26 -55.37
N ILE A 547 47.21 -34.08 -55.95
CA ILE A 547 47.31 -33.86 -57.40
C ILE A 547 48.30 -32.73 -57.67
N LYS A 548 49.47 -33.09 -58.21
CA LYS A 548 50.37 -32.13 -58.86
C LYS A 548 49.70 -31.61 -60.13
N HIS A 549 48.99 -30.49 -60.00
CA HIS A 549 48.80 -29.56 -61.11
C HIS A 549 49.34 -28.20 -60.70
N THR A 550 50.31 -27.72 -61.46
CA THR A 550 50.78 -26.34 -61.44
C THR A 550 49.59 -25.41 -61.70
N MET A 551 49.12 -24.73 -60.65
CA MET A 551 48.20 -23.61 -60.73
C MET A 551 48.93 -22.38 -60.21
N THR A 552 49.06 -21.39 -61.09
CA THR A 552 49.45 -20.01 -60.79
C THR A 552 48.66 -19.46 -59.59
N PRO A 553 49.28 -18.65 -58.71
CA PRO A 553 48.58 -18.07 -57.58
C PRO A 553 47.48 -17.13 -58.10
N ILE A 554 46.22 -17.51 -57.87
CA ILE A 554 45.10 -16.58 -57.96
C ILE A 554 45.18 -15.73 -56.69
N TYR A 555 45.89 -14.61 -56.80
CA TYR A 555 45.61 -13.46 -55.95
C TYR A 555 44.12 -13.10 -56.13
N PRO A 556 43.41 -12.63 -55.09
CA PRO A 556 42.11 -11.99 -55.30
C PRO A 556 42.34 -10.94 -56.38
N CYS A 557 41.57 -11.02 -57.47
CA CYS A 557 41.68 -10.09 -58.59
C CYS A 557 41.73 -8.67 -58.03
N SER A 558 42.63 -7.82 -58.55
CA SER A 558 42.83 -6.44 -58.08
C SER A 558 41.51 -5.66 -57.92
N ASN A 559 40.44 -6.08 -58.59
CA ASN A 559 39.11 -5.50 -58.49
C ASN A 559 38.37 -5.84 -57.18
N THR A 560 38.53 -7.04 -56.60
CA THR A 560 37.77 -7.47 -55.39
C THR A 560 38.32 -6.81 -54.12
N LEU A 561 39.64 -6.64 -54.03
CA LEU A 561 40.27 -5.91 -52.91
C LEU A 561 39.92 -4.42 -52.97
N VAL A 562 39.85 -3.85 -54.18
CA VAL A 562 39.42 -2.47 -54.41
C VAL A 562 37.95 -2.29 -54.07
N GLU A 563 37.06 -3.23 -54.45
CA GLU A 563 35.63 -3.20 -54.09
C GLU A 563 35.40 -3.33 -52.57
N MET A 564 36.12 -4.22 -51.89
CA MET A 564 36.04 -4.33 -50.43
C MET A 564 36.58 -3.07 -49.74
N THR A 565 37.67 -2.49 -50.25
CA THR A 565 38.22 -1.23 -49.72
C THR A 565 37.25 -0.07 -49.95
N LEU A 566 36.59 -0.01 -51.11
CA LEU A 566 35.57 0.99 -51.42
C LEU A 566 34.32 0.81 -50.54
N GLY A 567 33.90 -0.43 -50.31
CA GLY A 567 32.78 -0.77 -49.44
C GLY A 567 33.04 -0.42 -47.97
N MET A 568 34.23 -0.74 -47.45
CA MET A 568 34.62 -0.36 -46.09
C MET A 568 34.76 1.16 -45.93
N LYS A 569 35.23 1.85 -46.97
CA LYS A 569 35.33 3.31 -46.97
C LYS A 569 33.94 3.97 -46.98
N LYS A 570 33.01 3.43 -47.76
CA LYS A 570 31.61 3.86 -47.79
C LYS A 570 30.91 3.61 -46.45
N LEU A 571 31.09 2.43 -45.85
CA LEU A 571 30.52 2.11 -44.53
C LEU A 571 31.08 3.04 -43.44
N LYS A 572 32.37 3.39 -43.52
CA LYS A 572 32.99 4.36 -42.62
C LYS A 572 32.37 5.76 -42.79
N GLU A 573 32.17 6.22 -44.02
CA GLU A 573 31.52 7.51 -44.29
C GLU A 573 30.06 7.54 -43.80
N GLU A 574 29.32 6.44 -43.95
CA GLU A 574 27.95 6.29 -43.42
C GLU A 574 27.94 6.31 -41.88
N MET A 575 28.88 5.60 -41.23
CA MET A 575 29.01 5.63 -39.76
C MET A 575 29.43 7.02 -39.23
N GLU A 576 30.30 7.74 -39.93
CA GLU A 576 30.65 9.13 -39.59
C GLU A 576 29.44 10.07 -39.73
N GLY A 577 28.56 9.82 -40.72
CA GLY A 577 27.28 10.51 -40.86
C GLY A 577 26.35 10.28 -39.66
N VAL A 578 26.17 9.02 -39.24
CA VAL A 578 25.34 8.66 -38.08
C VAL A 578 25.88 9.28 -36.78
N VAL A 579 27.21 9.29 -36.59
CA VAL A 579 27.83 9.94 -35.43
C VAL A 579 27.56 11.44 -35.42
N LYS A 580 27.58 12.09 -36.58
CA LYS A 580 27.27 13.51 -36.71
C LYS A 580 25.80 13.82 -36.43
N GLU A 581 24.87 12.99 -36.92
CA GLU A 581 23.44 13.11 -36.62
C GLU A 581 23.15 12.89 -35.13
N LEU A 582 23.81 11.92 -34.49
CA LEU A 582 23.71 11.70 -33.05
C LEU A 582 24.27 12.89 -32.25
N ALA A 583 25.38 13.50 -32.70
CA ALA A 583 25.93 14.70 -32.08
C ALA A 583 25.00 15.92 -32.23
N GLU A 584 24.38 16.10 -33.40
CA GLU A 584 23.37 17.15 -33.62
C GLU A 584 22.11 16.92 -32.77
N ASN A 585 21.64 15.67 -32.65
CA ASN A 585 20.52 15.33 -31.77
C ASN A 585 20.83 15.61 -30.30
N ASN A 586 22.03 15.26 -29.82
CA ASN A 586 22.46 15.60 -28.47
C ASN A 586 22.52 17.12 -28.27
N HIS A 587 22.99 17.88 -29.26
CA HIS A 587 23.04 19.33 -29.15
C HIS A 587 21.64 19.98 -29.15
N ILE A 588 20.69 19.41 -29.89
CA ILE A 588 19.26 19.80 -29.85
C ILE A 588 18.68 19.51 -28.46
N LEU A 589 18.93 18.32 -27.90
CA LEU A 589 18.46 17.93 -26.57
C LEU A 589 19.02 18.84 -25.46
N GLU A 590 20.30 19.22 -25.53
CA GLU A 590 20.90 20.19 -24.61
C GLU A 590 20.24 21.58 -24.73
N ARG A 591 19.90 22.00 -25.95
CA ARG A 591 19.21 23.27 -26.20
C ARG A 591 17.79 23.26 -25.64
N PHE A 592 17.06 22.15 -25.76
CA PHE A 592 15.75 21.97 -25.13
C PHE A 592 15.83 21.87 -23.60
N GLY A 593 16.89 21.26 -23.04
CA GLY A 593 17.14 21.23 -21.60
C GLY A 593 17.41 22.60 -20.96
N SER A 594 17.78 23.60 -21.77
CA SER A 594 18.08 24.96 -21.33
C SER A 594 16.88 25.94 -21.31
N LEU A 595 15.72 25.51 -21.82
CA LEU A 595 14.50 26.33 -21.91
C LEU A 595 13.56 26.06 -20.71
N THR A 596 13.00 27.11 -20.12
CA THR A 596 11.87 26.97 -19.18
C THR A 596 10.55 26.80 -19.96
N MET A 597 9.49 26.35 -19.28
CA MET A 597 8.17 26.03 -19.87
C MET A 597 7.53 27.18 -20.69
N ASP A 598 8.00 28.41 -20.55
CA ASP A 598 7.52 29.59 -21.31
C ASP A 598 8.51 30.09 -22.39
N GLY A 599 9.56 29.32 -22.72
CA GLY A 599 10.41 29.59 -23.90
C GLY A 599 11.53 30.64 -23.71
N GLY A 600 11.89 31.00 -22.48
CA GLY A 600 13.04 31.87 -22.18
C GLY A 600 14.33 31.10 -21.87
N LEU A 601 15.50 31.66 -22.26
CA LEU A 601 16.84 31.12 -21.95
C LEU A 601 17.17 31.26 -20.45
N ARG A 602 17.65 30.18 -19.81
CA ARG A 602 18.22 30.23 -18.44
C ARG A 602 19.52 31.03 -18.43
N ASN A 603 19.54 32.17 -17.75
CA ASN A 603 20.78 32.90 -17.44
C ASN A 603 21.55 32.13 -16.34
N VAL A 604 22.74 31.63 -16.69
CA VAL A 604 23.69 31.02 -15.76
C VAL A 604 24.65 32.12 -15.32
N ASP A 605 24.18 33.02 -14.45
CA ASP A 605 25.02 33.93 -13.66
C ASP A 605 24.18 34.47 -12.50
N CYS A 606 24.07 33.65 -11.46
CA CYS A 606 23.82 34.02 -10.07
C CYS A 606 24.01 32.76 -9.23
N LEU A 607 25.25 32.57 -8.77
CA LEU A 607 25.60 31.68 -7.65
C LEU A 607 25.09 32.28 -6.33
#